data_AF-A0A521SJ28-F1
#
_entry.id   AF-A0A521SJ28-F1
#
_cell.length_a   1.000
_cell.length_b   1.000
_cell.length_c   1.000
_cell.angle_alpha   90.00
_cell.angle_beta   90.00
_cell.angle_gamma   90.00
#
_symmetry.space_group_name_H-M   'P 1'
#
loop_
_entity.id
_entity.type
_entity.pdbx_description
1 polymer ?
#
loop_
_entity_poly.entity_id
_entity_poly.type
_entity_poly.pdbx_seq_one_letter_code
_entity_poly.pdbx_strand_id
1 'polypeptide(L)'
;MTLQQRLVDEMKEAMRTGDANRLSVIRLLRSAIKNKEIDKGKGQQLTEEEILQVISTAVKQRKESIEQFEKGGRRDLVEKENSELTILQSFLPQQISDEELRIKIKEAIAQSGAADIKDMGKVMKLVVPQLVGRAEGSKISQMVRECLGQK
;
A
#
# COMPACT_ATOMS: atom_id res chain seq x y z
N MET A 1 14.64 13.53 -2.20
CA MET A 1 14.52 12.69 -3.41
C MET A 1 13.08 12.21 -3.48
N THR A 2 12.40 12.35 -4.61
CA THR A 2 11.01 11.87 -4.76
C THR A 2 10.95 10.35 -4.84
N LEU A 3 9.81 9.75 -4.53
CA LEU A 3 9.62 8.30 -4.65
C LEU A 3 9.83 7.78 -6.08
N GLN A 4 9.41 8.53 -7.09
CA GLN A 4 9.63 8.17 -8.49
C GLN A 4 11.12 8.16 -8.86
N GLN A 5 11.88 9.15 -8.37
CA GLN A 5 13.33 9.20 -8.57
C GLN A 5 14.02 8.04 -7.84
N ARG A 6 13.59 7.73 -6.60
CA ARG A 6 14.09 6.59 -5.83
C ARG A 6 13.95 5.27 -6.60
N LEU A 7 12.79 5.02 -7.21
CA LEU A 7 12.55 3.82 -8.00
C LEU A 7 13.48 3.71 -9.21
N VAL A 8 13.80 4.84 -9.85
CA VAL A 8 14.75 4.86 -10.99
C VAL A 8 16.17 4.56 -10.53
N ASP A 9 16.60 5.15 -9.42
CA ASP A 9 17.97 4.99 -8.92
C ASP A 9 18.19 3.58 -8.36
N GLU A 10 17.22 3.03 -7.65
CA GLU A 10 17.25 1.64 -7.16
C GLU A 10 17.21 0.62 -8.30
N MET A 11 16.51 0.92 -9.40
CA MET A 11 16.56 0.09 -10.60
C MET A 11 17.97 0.07 -11.22
N LYS A 12 18.62 1.23 -11.30
CA LYS A 12 20.00 1.34 -11.80
C LYS A 12 20.98 0.59 -10.91
N GLU A 13 20.82 0.73 -9.60
CA GLU A 13 21.66 0.02 -8.65
C GLU A 13 21.48 -1.51 -8.76
N ALA A 14 20.25 -2.00 -8.86
CA ALA A 14 19.99 -3.43 -9.08
C ALA A 14 20.60 -3.95 -10.39
N MET A 15 20.63 -3.13 -11.45
CA MET A 15 21.36 -3.49 -12.69
C MET A 15 22.88 -3.54 -12.47
N ARG A 16 23.43 -2.62 -11.68
CA ARG A 16 24.87 -2.53 -11.40
C ARG A 16 25.37 -3.68 -10.52
N THR A 17 24.57 -4.09 -9.53
CA THR A 17 24.91 -5.15 -8.58
C THR A 17 24.52 -6.56 -9.07
N GLY A 18 23.72 -6.66 -10.13
CA GLY A 18 23.23 -7.93 -10.66
C GLY A 18 22.09 -8.54 -9.83
N ASP A 19 21.41 -7.75 -9.00
CA ASP A 19 20.24 -8.19 -8.25
C ASP A 19 19.02 -8.33 -9.18
N ALA A 20 18.95 -9.47 -9.86
CA ALA A 20 17.92 -9.77 -10.85
C ALA A 20 16.50 -9.75 -10.26
N ASN A 21 16.34 -10.15 -8.99
CA ASN A 21 15.04 -10.18 -8.34
C ASN A 21 14.53 -8.75 -8.06
N ARG A 22 15.35 -7.92 -7.39
CA ARG A 22 15.02 -6.51 -7.14
C ARG A 22 14.77 -5.75 -8.44
N LEU A 23 15.58 -5.99 -9.47
CA LEU A 23 15.40 -5.40 -10.79
C LEU A 23 14.05 -5.75 -11.42
N SER A 24 13.65 -7.02 -11.36
CA SER A 24 12.37 -7.49 -11.89
C SER A 24 11.19 -6.82 -11.17
N VAL A 25 11.20 -6.83 -9.84
CA VAL A 25 10.14 -6.22 -9.01
C VAL A 25 10.01 -4.72 -9.29
N ILE A 26 11.12 -3.99 -9.33
CA ILE A 26 11.10 -2.54 -9.59
C ILE A 26 10.58 -2.24 -11.00
N ARG A 27 10.98 -3.03 -12.02
CA ARG A 27 10.47 -2.84 -13.40
C ARG A 27 8.96 -3.07 -13.46
N LEU A 28 8.46 -4.14 -12.84
CA LEU A 28 7.03 -4.43 -12.81
C LEU A 28 6.25 -3.32 -12.11
N LEU A 29 6.75 -2.85 -10.96
CA LEU A 29 6.15 -1.74 -10.23
C LEU A 29 6.12 -0.44 -11.05
N ARG A 30 7.23 -0.11 -11.74
CA ARG A 30 7.29 1.08 -12.62
C ARG A 30 6.31 0.96 -13.79
N SER A 31 6.12 -0.24 -14.35
CA SER A 31 5.09 -0.48 -15.37
C SER A 31 3.67 -0.29 -14.81
N ALA A 32 3.38 -0.75 -13.60
CA ALA A 32 2.09 -0.53 -12.95
C ALA A 32 1.81 0.97 -12.70
N ILE A 33 2.82 1.72 -12.25
CA ILE A 33 2.75 3.19 -12.13
C ILE A 33 2.45 3.81 -13.50
N LYS A 34 3.16 3.38 -14.55
CA LYS A 34 2.97 3.91 -15.89
C LYS A 34 1.56 3.64 -16.44
N ASN A 35 1.04 2.44 -16.22
CA ASN A 35 -0.33 2.09 -16.60
C ASN A 35 -1.34 2.99 -15.88
N LYS A 36 -1.13 3.26 -14.59
CA LYS A 36 -2.00 4.14 -13.81
C LYS A 36 -1.94 5.60 -14.28
N GLU A 37 -0.77 6.09 -14.72
CA GLU A 37 -0.65 7.40 -15.38
C GLU A 37 -1.47 7.44 -16.68
N ILE A 38 -1.41 6.38 -17.49
CA ILE A 38 -2.17 6.26 -18.74
C ILE A 38 -3.68 6.29 -18.44
N ASP A 39 -4.12 5.52 -17.44
CA ASP A 39 -5.53 5.48 -17.01
C ASP A 39 -6.02 6.84 -16.49
N LYS A 40 -5.13 7.60 -15.83
CA LYS A 40 -5.42 8.94 -15.30
C LYS A 40 -5.61 9.98 -16.43
N GLY A 41 -4.83 9.83 -17.50
CA GLY A 41 -4.96 10.64 -18.72
C GLY A 41 -3.62 10.99 -19.35
N LYS A 42 -3.62 11.21 -20.67
CA LYS A 42 -2.40 11.47 -21.45
C LYS A 42 -1.61 12.66 -20.89
N GLY A 43 -0.38 12.41 -20.45
CA GLY A 43 0.54 13.44 -19.94
C GLY A 43 0.40 13.75 -18.44
N GLN A 44 -0.49 13.07 -17.71
CA GLN A 44 -0.60 13.23 -16.27
C GLN A 44 0.35 12.29 -15.53
N GLN A 45 1.15 12.84 -14.62
CA GLN A 45 1.96 12.07 -13.69
C GLN A 45 1.17 11.75 -12.42
N LEU A 46 1.56 10.66 -11.76
CA LEU A 46 1.03 10.36 -10.44
C LEU A 46 1.66 11.28 -9.39
N THR A 47 0.85 11.67 -8.41
CA THR A 47 1.38 12.28 -7.18
C THR A 47 2.08 11.23 -6.33
N GLU A 48 2.83 11.68 -5.32
CA GLU A 48 3.55 10.76 -4.43
C GLU A 48 2.58 9.83 -3.68
N GLU A 49 1.42 10.34 -3.29
CA GLU A 49 0.34 9.57 -2.67
C GLU A 49 -0.23 8.50 -3.61
N GLU A 50 -0.44 8.84 -4.88
CA GLU A 50 -0.93 7.89 -5.88
C GLU A 50 0.10 6.79 -6.16
N ILE A 51 1.40 7.11 -6.18
CA ILE A 51 2.47 6.10 -6.28
C ILE A 51 2.44 5.16 -5.07
N LEU A 52 2.31 5.70 -3.85
CA LEU A 52 2.19 4.89 -2.63
C LEU A 52 0.96 3.96 -2.67
N GLN A 53 -0.15 4.39 -3.26
CA GLN A 53 -1.33 3.55 -3.47
C GLN A 53 -1.06 2.40 -4.45
N VAL A 54 -0.32 2.65 -5.53
CA VAL A 54 0.08 1.59 -6.48
C VAL A 54 0.97 0.56 -5.78
N ILE A 55 1.96 1.01 -4.98
CA ILE A 55 2.84 0.11 -4.22
C ILE A 55 2.03 -0.69 -3.18
N SER A 56 1.12 -0.04 -2.46
CA SER A 56 0.26 -0.70 -1.47
C SER A 56 -0.61 -1.78 -2.12
N THR A 57 -1.10 -1.53 -3.34
CA THR A 57 -1.86 -2.51 -4.13
C THR A 57 -0.99 -3.71 -4.52
N ALA A 58 0.24 -3.47 -4.98
CA ALA A 58 1.18 -4.55 -5.30
C ALA A 58 1.53 -5.40 -4.06
N VAL A 59 1.77 -4.75 -2.91
CA VAL A 59 2.00 -5.44 -1.62
C VAL A 59 0.82 -6.34 -1.25
N LYS A 60 -0.41 -5.85 -1.41
CA LYS A 60 -1.62 -6.64 -1.16
C LYS A 60 -1.68 -7.87 -2.07
N GLN A 61 -1.44 -7.71 -3.36
CA GLN A 61 -1.43 -8.83 -4.32
C GLN A 61 -0.40 -9.90 -3.96
N ARG A 62 0.78 -9.50 -3.44
CA ARG A 62 1.78 -10.44 -2.93
C ARG A 62 1.29 -11.21 -1.70
N LYS A 63 0.69 -10.52 -0.72
CA LYS A 63 0.11 -11.18 0.47
C LYS A 63 -0.99 -12.17 0.10
N GLU A 64 -1.89 -11.80 -0.81
CA GLU A 64 -2.96 -12.68 -1.29
C GLU A 64 -2.37 -13.89 -2.03
N SER A 65 -1.34 -13.69 -2.87
CA SER A 65 -0.67 -14.79 -3.57
C SER A 65 0.05 -15.74 -2.62
N ILE A 66 0.73 -15.21 -1.60
CA ILE A 66 1.37 -16.00 -0.53
C ILE A 66 0.33 -16.92 0.13
N GLU A 67 -0.80 -16.36 0.58
CA GLU A 67 -1.85 -17.14 1.25
C GLU A 67 -2.38 -18.26 0.34
N GLN A 68 -2.59 -17.98 -0.95
CA GLN A 68 -3.06 -18.99 -1.91
C GLN A 68 -2.01 -20.09 -2.16
N PHE A 69 -0.73 -19.73 -2.29
CA PHE A 69 0.34 -20.71 -2.48
C PHE A 69 0.62 -21.54 -1.24
N GLU A 70 0.49 -20.97 -0.04
CA GLU A 70 0.55 -21.70 1.23
C GLU A 70 -0.55 -22.75 1.31
N LYS A 71 -1.81 -22.37 1.01
CA LYS A 71 -2.94 -23.30 0.94
C LYS A 71 -2.73 -24.42 -0.08
N GLY A 72 -2.06 -24.11 -1.19
CA GLY A 72 -1.71 -25.07 -2.24
C GLY A 72 -0.44 -25.89 -1.98
N GLY A 73 0.26 -25.68 -0.86
CA GLY A 73 1.51 -26.39 -0.54
C GLY A 73 2.71 -26.01 -1.42
N ARG A 74 2.66 -24.89 -2.15
CA ARG A 74 3.68 -24.44 -3.10
C ARG A 74 4.73 -23.54 -2.44
N ARG A 75 5.56 -24.13 -1.57
CA ARG A 75 6.59 -23.41 -0.79
C ARG A 75 7.56 -22.60 -1.65
N ASP A 76 7.92 -23.11 -2.81
CA ASP A 76 8.79 -22.43 -3.79
C ASP A 76 8.21 -21.07 -4.22
N LEU A 77 6.88 -21.01 -4.43
CA LEU A 77 6.20 -19.78 -4.80
C LEU A 77 6.00 -18.87 -3.59
N VAL A 78 5.78 -19.42 -2.40
CA VAL A 78 5.69 -18.64 -1.15
C VAL A 78 7.00 -17.88 -0.88
N GLU A 79 8.15 -18.55 -1.00
CA GLU A 79 9.46 -17.93 -0.81
C GLU A 79 9.71 -16.81 -1.82
N LYS A 80 9.35 -17.05 -3.09
CA LYS A 80 9.45 -16.06 -4.15
C LYS A 80 8.60 -14.82 -3.83
N GLU A 81 7.31 -15.01 -3.54
CA GLU A 81 6.40 -13.89 -3.27
C GLU A 81 6.79 -13.12 -2.00
N ASN A 82 7.32 -13.79 -0.96
CA ASN A 82 7.85 -13.14 0.24
C ASN A 82 9.08 -12.26 -0.06
N SER A 83 9.96 -12.72 -0.94
CA SER A 83 11.10 -11.94 -1.39
C SER A 83 10.66 -10.69 -2.14
N GLU A 84 9.71 -10.82 -3.07
CA GLU A 84 9.13 -9.68 -3.80
C GLU A 84 8.39 -8.71 -2.86
N LEU A 85 7.63 -9.23 -1.90
CA LEU A 85 6.91 -8.47 -0.88
C LEU A 85 7.88 -7.59 -0.07
N THR A 86 9.01 -8.16 0.36
CA THR A 86 10.04 -7.43 1.13
C THR A 86 10.61 -6.26 0.32
N ILE A 87 10.87 -6.46 -0.97
CA ILE A 87 11.36 -5.41 -1.87
C ILE A 87 10.31 -4.28 -1.99
N LEU A 88 9.04 -4.61 -2.23
CA LEU A 88 7.96 -3.62 -2.33
C LEU A 88 7.77 -2.83 -1.03
N GLN A 89 7.80 -3.50 0.12
CA GLN A 89 7.68 -2.86 1.43
C GLN A 89 8.80 -1.87 1.71
N SER A 90 10.00 -2.07 1.15
CA SER A 90 11.11 -1.12 1.30
C SER A 90 10.82 0.26 0.69
N PHE A 91 9.85 0.36 -0.21
CA PHE A 91 9.40 1.62 -0.81
C PHE A 91 8.20 2.27 -0.09
N LEU A 92 7.61 1.61 0.89
CA LEU A 92 6.52 2.16 1.69
C LEU A 92 7.07 2.80 2.99
N PRO A 93 6.36 3.80 3.53
CA PRO A 93 6.56 4.21 4.91
C PRO A 93 6.29 3.06 5.87
N GLN A 94 6.76 3.22 7.12
CA GLN A 94 6.51 2.26 8.18
C GLN A 94 5.01 1.97 8.30
N GLN A 95 4.68 0.69 8.13
CA GLN A 95 3.30 0.20 8.25
C GLN A 95 2.82 0.41 9.69
N ILE A 96 1.60 0.91 9.83
CA ILE A 96 0.96 1.08 11.14
C ILE A 96 0.40 -0.25 11.62
N SER A 97 0.53 -0.52 12.92
CA SER A 97 -0.10 -1.70 13.52
C SER A 97 -1.62 -1.54 13.61
N ASP A 98 -2.34 -2.66 13.79
CA ASP A 98 -3.80 -2.65 13.93
C ASP A 98 -4.24 -1.87 15.17
N GLU A 99 -3.46 -1.92 16.25
CA GLU A 99 -3.75 -1.20 17.49
C GLU A 99 -3.56 0.30 17.31
N GLU A 100 -2.43 0.73 16.74
CA GLU A 100 -2.20 2.15 16.44
C GLU A 100 -3.23 2.69 15.44
N LEU A 101 -3.62 1.89 14.44
CA LEU A 101 -4.66 2.23 13.49
C LEU A 101 -6.00 2.45 14.21
N ARG A 102 -6.35 1.55 15.13
CA ARG A 102 -7.58 1.65 15.93
C ARG A 102 -7.57 2.90 16.81
N ILE A 103 -6.44 3.22 17.43
CA ILE A 103 -6.27 4.46 18.22
C ILE A 103 -6.50 5.69 17.34
N LYS A 104 -5.83 5.78 16.18
CA LYS A 104 -5.98 6.89 15.23
C LYS A 104 -7.42 7.06 14.73
N ILE A 105 -8.12 5.95 14.48
CA ILE A 105 -9.53 5.98 14.08
C ILE A 105 -10.42 6.50 15.21
N LYS A 106 -10.20 6.06 16.47
CA LYS A 106 -10.96 6.56 17.62
C LYS A 106 -10.75 8.06 17.84
N GLU A 107 -9.51 8.54 17.72
CA GLU A 107 -9.18 9.97 17.76
C GLU A 107 -9.96 10.76 16.69
N ALA A 108 -9.98 10.26 15.45
CA ALA A 108 -10.70 10.90 14.36
C ALA A 108 -12.23 10.85 14.51
N ILE A 109 -12.78 9.79 15.11
CA ILE A 109 -14.21 9.72 15.45
C ILE A 109 -14.56 10.81 16.46
N ALA A 110 -13.76 10.94 17.53
CA ALA A 110 -13.95 11.98 18.53
C ALA A 110 -13.84 13.40 17.93
N GLN A 111 -12.83 13.62 17.07
CA GLN A 111 -12.61 14.93 16.43
C GLN A 111 -13.71 15.30 15.42
N SER A 112 -14.21 14.33 14.67
CA SER A 112 -15.27 14.58 13.66
C SER A 112 -16.68 14.64 14.24
N GLY A 113 -16.87 14.22 15.50
CA GLY A 113 -18.19 14.07 16.10
C GLY A 113 -19.03 12.97 15.43
N ALA A 114 -18.38 12.01 14.76
CA ALA A 114 -19.07 10.94 14.05
C ALA A 114 -19.80 10.02 15.03
N ALA A 115 -21.11 9.82 14.81
CA ALA A 115 -21.94 9.06 15.73
C ALA A 115 -22.24 7.65 15.23
N ASP A 116 -22.40 7.47 13.92
CA ASP A 116 -22.79 6.20 13.29
C ASP A 116 -22.10 6.00 11.93
N ILE A 117 -22.40 4.87 11.26
CA ILE A 117 -21.80 4.50 9.97
C ILE A 117 -22.07 5.55 8.86
N LYS A 118 -23.15 6.33 8.93
CA LYS A 118 -23.45 7.39 7.95
C LYS A 118 -22.40 8.51 8.01
N ASP A 119 -21.75 8.68 9.17
CA ASP A 119 -20.66 9.64 9.37
C ASP A 119 -19.28 9.09 8.97
N MET A 120 -19.18 7.86 8.46
CA MET A 120 -17.90 7.25 8.06
C MET A 120 -17.09 8.17 7.14
N GLY A 121 -17.74 8.88 6.21
CA GLY A 121 -17.08 9.83 5.32
C GLY A 121 -16.33 10.97 6.05
N LYS A 122 -16.83 11.41 7.21
CA LYS A 122 -16.16 12.43 8.03
C LYS A 122 -14.87 11.89 8.65
N VAL A 123 -14.93 10.68 9.20
CA VAL A 123 -13.76 10.00 9.79
C VAL A 123 -12.71 9.71 8.73
N MET A 124 -13.13 9.16 7.58
CA MET A 124 -12.23 8.83 6.46
C MET A 124 -11.46 10.06 5.96
N LYS A 125 -12.12 11.22 5.86
CA LYS A 125 -11.46 12.49 5.45
C LYS A 125 -10.34 12.92 6.41
N LEU A 126 -10.43 12.60 7.70
CA LEU A 126 -9.40 12.92 8.69
C LEU A 126 -8.27 11.89 8.70
N VAL A 127 -8.60 10.60 8.63
CA VAL A 127 -7.64 9.50 8.84
C VAL A 127 -6.83 9.20 7.57
N VAL A 128 -7.46 9.18 6.41
CA VAL A 128 -6.81 8.72 5.16
C VAL A 128 -5.54 9.52 4.82
N PRO A 129 -5.54 10.87 4.87
CA PRO A 129 -4.33 11.65 4.56
C PRO A 129 -3.15 11.35 5.51
N GLN A 130 -3.42 10.95 6.74
CA GLN A 130 -2.39 10.65 7.74
C GLN A 130 -1.76 9.26 7.57
N LEU A 131 -2.43 8.38 6.81
CA LEU A 131 -2.09 6.97 6.70
C LEU A 131 -1.75 6.52 5.28
N VAL A 132 -1.59 7.46 4.35
CA VAL A 132 -1.22 7.15 2.95
C VAL A 132 0.07 6.32 2.95
N GLY A 133 0.02 5.14 2.33
CA GLY A 133 1.13 4.21 2.26
C GLY A 133 1.49 3.50 3.57
N ARG A 134 0.86 3.85 4.72
CA ARG A 134 1.07 3.21 6.03
C ARG A 134 0.04 2.13 6.34
N ALA A 135 -1.15 2.24 5.76
CA ALA A 135 -2.21 1.24 5.84
C ALA A 135 -3.00 1.19 4.52
N GLU A 136 -3.56 0.02 4.22
CA GLU A 136 -4.43 -0.17 3.07
C GLU A 136 -5.77 0.55 3.28
N GLY A 137 -6.26 1.27 2.25
CA GLY A 137 -7.52 2.00 2.33
C GLY A 137 -8.73 1.12 2.65
N SER A 138 -8.74 -0.13 2.17
CA SER A 138 -9.75 -1.14 2.52
C SER A 138 -9.73 -1.47 4.01
N LYS A 139 -8.53 -1.67 4.59
CA LYS A 139 -8.32 -1.94 6.01
C LYS A 139 -8.75 -0.76 6.88
N ILE A 140 -8.39 0.46 6.48
CA ILE A 140 -8.83 1.69 7.16
C ILE A 140 -10.37 1.76 7.15
N SER A 141 -10.99 1.56 5.99
CA SER A 141 -12.45 1.62 5.83
C SER A 141 -13.17 0.56 6.68
N GLN A 142 -12.64 -0.67 6.69
CA GLN A 142 -13.17 -1.76 7.51
C GLN A 142 -13.10 -1.41 9.00
N MET A 143 -11.94 -0.97 9.48
CA MET A 143 -11.75 -0.68 10.90
C MET A 143 -12.56 0.55 11.36
N VAL A 144 -12.74 1.56 10.49
CA VAL A 144 -13.66 2.67 10.76
C VAL A 144 -15.08 2.18 10.91
N ARG A 145 -15.54 1.30 10.00
CA ARG A 145 -16.87 0.70 10.08
C ARG A 145 -17.05 -0.12 11.36
N GLU A 146 -16.06 -0.92 11.75
CA GLU A 146 -16.08 -1.67 13.02
C GLU A 146 -16.21 -0.73 14.22
N CYS A 147 -15.40 0.33 14.29
CA CYS A 147 -15.43 1.29 15.40
C CYS A 147 -16.74 2.09 15.48
N LEU A 148 -17.39 2.39 14.35
CA LEU A 148 -18.67 3.10 14.32
C LEU A 148 -19.89 2.18 14.47
N GLY A 149 -19.77 0.92 14.08
CA GLY A 149 -20.84 -0.08 14.11
C GLY A 149 -20.98 -0.84 15.43
N GLN A 150 -20.04 -0.68 16.37
CA GLN A 150 -20.11 -1.27 17.73
C GLN A 150 -20.99 -0.47 18.72
N LYS A 151 -22.00 0.26 18.23
CA LYS A 151 -23.01 0.92 19.08
C LYS A 151 -24.32 0.14 19.10
#